data_AF-A0A537YK76-F1
#
_entry.id   AF-A0A537YK76-F1
#
_cell.length_a   1.000
_cell.length_b   1.000
_cell.length_c   1.000
_cell.angle_alpha   90.00
_cell.angle_beta   90.00
_cell.angle_gamma   90.00
#
_symmetry.space_group_name_H-M   'P 1'
#
loop_
_entity.id
_entity.type
_entity.pdbx_description
1 polymer ?
#
loop_
_entity_poly.entity_id
_entity_poly.type
_entity_poly.pdbx_seq_one_letter_code
_entity_poly.pdbx_strand_id
1 'polypeptide(L)' 'MGTWPDYETIIYDEQENGVAWVTLNRPERLNSFNSLMQRELRDCWS' A
#
# COMPACT_ATOMS: atom_id res chain seq x y z
N MET A 1 9.83 -14.41 7.28
CA MET A 1 9.58 -13.28 6.37
C MET A 1 8.20 -13.46 5.81
N GLY A 2 7.26 -12.61 6.20
CA GLY A 2 5.90 -12.64 5.68
C GLY A 2 5.91 -12.36 4.17
N THR A 3 5.07 -13.05 3.42
CA THR A 3 4.82 -12.77 2.01
C THR A 3 3.75 -11.68 1.95
N TRP A 4 4.16 -10.42 1.88
CA TRP A 4 3.23 -9.30 1.74
C TRP A 4 2.59 -9.29 0.35
N PRO A 5 1.36 -8.80 0.20
CA PRO A 5 0.75 -8.65 -1.11
C PRO A 5 1.56 -7.66 -1.96
N ASP A 6 1.87 -8.06 -3.20
CA ASP A 6 2.45 -7.15 -4.19
C ASP A 6 1.35 -6.23 -4.74
N TYR A 7 1.37 -4.98 -4.29
CA TYR A 7 0.47 -3.93 -4.79
C TYR A 7 1.15 -3.11 -5.88
N GLU A 8 0.35 -2.59 -6.82
CA GLU A 8 0.88 -1.75 -7.91
C GLU A 8 1.06 -0.30 -7.47
N THR A 9 0.11 0.23 -6.69
CA THR A 9 0.00 1.68 -6.42
C THR A 9 0.33 2.08 -5.00
N ILE A 10 0.57 1.11 -4.12
CA ILE A 10 1.04 1.30 -2.75
C ILE A 10 2.20 0.35 -2.46
N ILE A 11 3.02 0.67 -1.46
CA ILE A 11 4.01 -0.25 -0.88
C ILE A 11 3.57 -0.51 0.55
N TYR A 12 3.49 -1.78 0.92
CA TYR A 12 3.12 -2.23 2.25
C TYR A 12 4.34 -2.80 2.96
N ASP A 13 4.64 -2.27 4.15
CA ASP A 13 5.76 -2.72 4.98
C ASP A 13 5.30 -2.87 6.44
N GLU A 14 5.27 -4.11 6.93
CA GLU A 14 4.79 -4.45 8.27
C GLU A 14 5.97 -4.59 9.24
N GLN A 15 6.00 -3.73 10.25
CA GLN A 15 7.10 -3.66 11.20
C GLN A 15 6.88 -4.64 12.36
N GLU A 16 7.98 -5.13 12.94
CA GLU A 16 7.96 -6.11 14.05
C GLU A 16 7.21 -5.63 15.30
N ASN A 17 7.03 -4.31 15.47
CA ASN A 17 6.30 -3.71 16.59
C ASN A 17 4.78 -3.64 16.38
N GLY A 18 4.26 -4.25 15.30
CA GLY A 18 2.84 -4.24 14.96
C GLY A 18 2.35 -2.95 14.29
N VAL A 19 3.26 -2.11 13.79
CA VAL A 19 2.93 -0.93 12.98
C VAL A 19 3.18 -1.24 11.51
N ALA A 20 2.24 -0.90 10.62
CA ALA A 20 2.45 -1.00 9.19
C ALA A 20 2.67 0.38 8.55
N TRP A 21 3.59 0.48 7.61
CA TRP A 21 3.78 1.63 6.73
C TRP A 21 3.13 1.36 5.38
N VAL A 22 2.28 2.31 4.97
CA VAL A 22 1.63 2.29 3.66
C VAL A 22 2.13 3.50 2.88
N THR A 23 2.99 3.27 1.89
CA THR A 23 3.54 4.34 1.05
C THR A 23 2.76 4.43 -0.25
N LEU A 24 2.24 5.61 -0.60
CA LEU A 24 1.62 5.82 -1.92
C LEU A 24 2.71 5.82 -2.99
N ASN A 25 2.60 4.90 -3.96
CA ASN A 25 3.63 4.60 -4.95
C ASN A 25 3.25 5.11 -6.35
N ARG A 26 2.75 6.35 -6.44
CA ARG A 26 2.40 7.00 -7.72
C ARG A 26 2.93 8.44 -7.80
N PRO A 27 4.24 8.67 -7.60
CA PRO A 27 4.83 10.01 -7.56
C PRO A 27 4.66 10.77 -8.88
N GLU A 28 4.62 10.07 -10.01
CA GLU A 28 4.41 10.63 -11.35
C GLU A 28 3.02 11.27 -11.52
N ARG A 29 2.08 10.98 -10.62
CA ARG A 29 0.74 11.59 -10.55
C ARG A 29 0.51 12.33 -9.23
N LEU A 30 1.57 12.71 -8.51
CA LEU A 30 1.51 13.35 -7.20
C LEU A 30 0.65 12.55 -6.20
N ASN A 31 0.66 11.22 -6.31
CA ASN A 31 -0.17 10.31 -5.53
C ASN A 31 -1.68 10.57 -5.63
N SER A 32 -2.14 11.16 -6.74
CA SER A 32 -3.56 11.35 -6.99
C SER A 32 -4.29 10.01 -7.06
N PHE A 33 -5.39 9.89 -6.32
CA PHE A 33 -6.11 8.64 -6.16
C PHE A 33 -6.78 8.20 -7.47
N ASN A 34 -6.71 6.89 -7.76
CA ASN A 34 -7.50 6.23 -8.79
C ASN A 34 -8.26 5.04 -8.18
N SER A 35 -9.13 4.41 -8.97
CA SER A 35 -9.94 3.28 -8.49
C SER A 35 -9.11 2.06 -8.10
N LEU A 36 -7.92 1.85 -8.67
CA LEU A 36 -7.03 0.76 -8.28
C LEU A 36 -6.46 0.99 -6.88
N MET A 37 -5.86 2.17 -6.64
CA MET A 37 -5.32 2.56 -5.34
C MET A 37 -6.38 2.52 -4.24
N GLN A 38 -7.62 2.91 -4.52
CA GLN A 38 -8.70 2.80 -3.54
C GLN A 38 -9.02 1.35 -3.14
N ARG A 39 -8.88 0.39 -4.08
CA ARG A 39 -9.07 -1.04 -3.79
C ARG A 39 -7.89 -1.60 -3.02
N GLU A 40 -6.66 -1.31 -3.47
CA GLU A 40 -5.43 -1.78 -2.79
C GLU A 40 -5.32 -1.21 -1.37
N LEU A 41 -5.65 0.06 -1.18
CA LEU A 41 -5.73 0.64 0.15
C LEU A 41 -6.79 -0.11 0.97
N ARG A 42 -8.00 -0.36 0.47
CA ARG A 42 -9.00 -1.12 1.24
C ARG A 42 -8.51 -2.52 1.63
N ASP A 43 -7.84 -3.20 0.71
CA ASP A 43 -7.33 -4.57 0.87
C ASP A 43 -6.26 -4.64 1.97
N CYS A 44 -5.40 -3.62 2.10
CA CYS A 44 -4.32 -3.65 3.10
C CYS A 44 -4.77 -3.50 4.57
N TRP A 45 -6.07 -3.30 4.84
CA TRP A 45 -6.64 -3.29 6.20
C TRP A 45 -7.54 -4.50 6.50
N SER A 46 -7.78 -5.40 5.53
CA SER A 46 -8.61 -6.61 5.71
C SER A 46 -7.78 -7.82 6.11
#